data_AF-A0A8D0FF20-F1
#
_entry.id   AF-A0A8D0FF20-F1
#
_cell.length_a   1.000
_cell.length_b   1.000
_cell.length_c   1.000
_cell.angle_alpha   90.00
_cell.angle_beta   90.00
_cell.angle_gamma   90.00
#
_symmetry.space_group_name_H-M   'P 1'
#
loop_
_entity.id
_entity.type
_entity.pdbx_description
1 polymer ?
#
loop_
_entity_poly.entity_id
_entity_poly.type
_entity_poly.pdbx_seq_one_letter_code
_entity_poly.pdbx_strand_id
1 'polypeptide(L)'
;GSTGSCARAVVLLYDDTHKQWVAAGGGPQTLSCVQLYHHPGANAFRLVGRKMQPDQQVVLNCPLGRGLRYSQATPQFHQWREARRVWGLSFGAPHEAAPFAAAVLRALRVGDR
;
A
#
# COMPACT_ATOMS: atom_id res chain seq x y z
N GLY A 1 16.99 -9.37 -5.51
CA GLY A 1 16.54 -9.49 -4.11
C GLY A 1 15.71 -8.28 -3.76
N SER A 2 14.54 -8.47 -3.16
CA SER A 2 13.62 -7.40 -2.74
C SER A 2 14.13 -6.73 -1.46
N THR A 3 14.83 -5.61 -1.58
CA THR A 3 15.38 -4.82 -0.46
C THR A 3 14.38 -3.82 0.15
N GLY A 4 13.09 -3.92 -0.15
CA GLY A 4 12.11 -2.95 0.35
C GLY A 4 11.42 -3.34 1.64
N SER A 5 10.93 -2.33 2.36
CA SER A 5 10.19 -2.45 3.61
C SER A 5 8.92 -3.31 3.46
N CYS A 6 8.59 -4.09 4.47
CA CYS A 6 7.34 -4.82 4.58
C CYS A 6 6.55 -4.40 5.83
N ALA A 7 5.24 -4.54 5.78
CA ALA A 7 4.34 -4.29 6.91
C ALA A 7 3.10 -5.19 6.82
N ARG A 8 2.39 -5.34 7.94
CA ARG A 8 1.08 -5.97 7.98
C ARG A 8 0.01 -4.89 8.04
N ALA A 9 -0.96 -4.97 7.15
CA ALA A 9 -2.09 -4.03 7.11
C ALA A 9 -3.30 -4.69 6.45
N VAL A 10 -4.49 -4.20 6.77
CA VAL A 10 -5.68 -4.45 5.93
C VAL A 10 -5.58 -3.51 4.72
N VAL A 11 -5.68 -4.07 3.52
CA VAL A 11 -5.71 -3.31 2.28
C VAL A 11 -7.16 -2.96 1.95
N LEU A 12 -7.42 -1.68 1.75
CA LEU A 12 -8.75 -1.13 1.54
C LEU A 12 -8.81 -0.37 0.20
N LEU A 13 -10.00 -0.37 -0.40
CA LEU A 13 -10.38 0.49 -1.51
C LEU A 13 -11.54 1.38 -1.03
N TYR A 14 -11.54 2.64 -1.45
CA TYR A 14 -12.70 3.49 -1.23
C TYR A 14 -13.76 3.19 -2.29
N ASP A 15 -14.96 2.82 -1.85
CA ASP A 15 -16.14 2.70 -2.69
C ASP A 15 -16.83 4.07 -2.77
N ASP A 16 -16.67 4.75 -3.91
CA ASP A 16 -17.27 6.06 -4.15
C ASP A 16 -18.80 6.03 -4.24
N THR A 17 -19.42 4.89 -4.52
CA THR A 17 -20.88 4.75 -4.60
C THR A 17 -21.49 4.76 -3.21
N HIS A 18 -20.93 3.94 -2.32
CA HIS A 18 -21.44 3.77 -0.96
C HIS A 18 -20.69 4.61 0.09
N LYS A 19 -19.72 5.43 -0.34
CA LYS A 19 -18.91 6.33 0.49
C LYS A 19 -18.23 5.65 1.68
N GLN A 20 -17.73 4.43 1.47
CA GLN A 20 -17.14 3.61 2.53
C GLN A 20 -15.85 2.93 2.09
N TRP A 21 -15.03 2.53 3.05
CA TRP A 21 -13.86 1.69 2.80
C TRP A 21 -14.26 0.23 2.77
N VAL A 22 -13.86 -0.49 1.71
CA VAL A 22 -14.12 -1.92 1.54
C VAL A 22 -12.81 -2.69 1.41
N ALA A 23 -12.83 -3.97 1.78
CA ALA A 23 -11.65 -4.85 1.66
C ALA A 23 -11.23 -5.00 0.19
N ALA A 24 -9.95 -4.78 -0.10
CA ALA A 24 -9.41 -5.06 -1.42
C ALA A 24 -9.41 -6.57 -1.69
N GLY A 25 -9.77 -6.95 -2.93
CA GLY A 25 -9.94 -8.35 -3.33
C GLY A 25 -11.27 -8.99 -2.89
N GLY A 26 -12.17 -8.21 -2.26
CA GLY A 26 -13.46 -8.68 -1.80
C GLY A 26 -13.39 -9.57 -0.55
N GLY A 27 -14.57 -9.87 0.00
CA GLY A 27 -14.72 -10.68 1.20
C GLY A 27 -14.42 -9.91 2.50
N PRO A 28 -14.14 -10.62 3.61
CA PRO A 28 -13.89 -10.01 4.91
C PRO A 28 -12.58 -9.21 4.92
N GLN A 29 -12.51 -8.21 5.79
CA GLN A 29 -11.28 -7.47 6.05
C GLN A 29 -10.27 -8.36 6.77
N THR A 30 -9.21 -8.74 6.07
CA THR A 30 -8.13 -9.59 6.61
C THR A 30 -6.77 -8.96 6.42
N LEU A 31 -5.84 -9.29 7.31
CA LEU A 31 -4.46 -8.82 7.21
C LEU A 31 -3.81 -9.29 5.91
N SER A 32 -2.99 -8.40 5.35
CA SER A 32 -2.14 -8.66 4.21
C SER A 32 -0.69 -8.35 4.57
N CYS A 33 0.24 -9.13 4.03
CA CYS A 33 1.65 -8.77 3.97
C CYS A 33 1.83 -7.78 2.81
N VAL A 34 2.15 -6.53 3.12
CA VAL A 34 2.36 -5.45 2.15
C VAL A 34 3.85 -5.17 2.04
N GLN A 35 4.38 -5.26 0.84
CA GLN A 35 5.80 -5.12 0.54
C GLN A 35 6.01 -3.99 -0.46
N LEU A 36 7.01 -3.17 -0.19
CA LEU A 36 7.59 -2.25 -1.16
C LEU A 36 8.62 -3.02 -2.00
N TYR A 37 8.44 -3.06 -3.31
CA TYR A 37 9.40 -3.64 -4.24
C TYR A 37 10.12 -2.54 -5.01
N HIS A 38 11.43 -2.73 -5.22
CA HIS A 38 12.27 -1.92 -6.11
C HIS A 38 12.71 -2.78 -7.29
N HIS A 39 12.56 -2.24 -8.49
CA HIS A 39 13.05 -2.79 -9.75
C HIS A 39 14.27 -1.98 -10.19
N PRO A 40 15.51 -2.42 -9.89
CA PRO A 40 16.69 -1.60 -10.10
C PRO A 40 16.92 -1.20 -11.55
N GLY A 41 16.67 -2.13 -12.50
CA GLY A 41 16.88 -1.88 -13.93
C GLY A 41 15.96 -0.82 -14.53
N ALA A 42 14.79 -0.58 -13.94
CA ALA A 42 13.84 0.45 -14.37
C ALA A 42 13.76 1.63 -13.38
N ASN A 43 14.58 1.59 -12.31
CA ASN A 43 14.49 2.46 -11.13
C ASN A 43 13.04 2.68 -10.63
N ALA A 44 12.20 1.64 -10.73
CA ALA A 44 10.77 1.74 -10.47
C ALA A 44 10.41 1.08 -9.14
N PHE A 45 9.41 1.62 -8.45
CA PHE A 45 8.92 1.07 -7.19
C PHE A 45 7.46 0.65 -7.31
N ARG A 46 7.05 -0.34 -6.51
CA ARG A 46 5.64 -0.75 -6.41
C ARG A 46 5.30 -1.26 -5.02
N LEU A 47 4.05 -1.07 -4.61
CA LEU A 47 3.46 -1.74 -3.47
C LEU A 47 2.77 -3.01 -3.93
N VAL A 48 3.08 -4.12 -3.28
CA VAL A 48 2.41 -5.41 -3.49
C VAL A 48 1.89 -5.91 -2.16
N GLY A 49 0.59 -6.21 -2.07
CA GLY A 49 -0.06 -6.74 -0.88
C GLY A 49 -0.66 -8.10 -1.17
N ARG A 50 -0.35 -9.09 -0.32
CA ARG A 50 -0.92 -10.45 -0.39
C ARG A 50 -1.67 -10.74 0.89
N LYS A 51 -2.89 -11.26 0.80
CA LYS A 51 -3.64 -11.71 1.99
C LYS A 51 -2.83 -12.73 2.77
N MET A 52 -2.84 -12.65 4.09
CA MET A 52 -2.25 -13.64 4.99
C MET A 52 -3.20 -14.84 5.16
N GLN A 53 -3.62 -15.40 4.03
CA GLN A 53 -4.49 -16.57 3.90
C GLN A 53 -3.78 -17.62 3.03
N PRO A 54 -4.19 -18.89 3.04
CA PRO A 54 -3.52 -19.96 2.30
C PRO A 54 -3.39 -19.71 0.78
N ASP A 55 -4.36 -19.01 0.18
CA ASP A 55 -4.39 -18.67 -1.23
C ASP A 55 -3.41 -17.53 -1.62
N GLN A 56 -2.91 -16.78 -0.62
CA GLN A 56 -2.03 -15.62 -0.78
C GLN A 56 -2.49 -14.64 -1.87
N GLN A 57 -3.81 -14.42 -1.96
CA GLN A 57 -4.41 -13.56 -2.98
C GLN A 57 -3.70 -12.20 -3.05
N VAL A 58 -3.25 -11.81 -4.25
CA VAL A 58 -2.70 -10.47 -4.48
C VAL A 58 -3.85 -9.47 -4.52
N VAL A 59 -3.91 -8.60 -3.51
CA VAL A 59 -4.97 -7.60 -3.33
C VAL A 59 -4.51 -6.18 -3.59
N LEU A 60 -3.21 -5.95 -3.61
CA LEU A 60 -2.58 -4.68 -3.96
C LEU A 60 -1.45 -4.96 -4.94
N ASN A 61 -1.43 -4.24 -6.05
CA ASN A 61 -0.33 -4.22 -7.00
C ASN A 61 -0.31 -2.83 -7.65
N CYS A 62 0.34 -1.88 -6.99
CA CYS A 62 0.30 -0.47 -7.33
C CYS A 62 1.71 0.05 -7.62
N PRO A 63 2.04 0.47 -8.85
CA PRO A 63 3.27 1.21 -9.12
C PRO A 63 3.29 2.53 -8.35
N LEU A 64 4.42 2.83 -7.73
CA LEU A 64 4.70 4.14 -7.13
C LEU A 64 5.23 5.08 -8.20
N GLY A 65 4.29 5.57 -9.02
CA GLY A 65 4.58 6.48 -10.12
C GLY A 65 4.80 7.92 -9.68
N ARG A 66 5.32 8.70 -10.62
CA ARG A 66 5.51 10.14 -10.48
C ARG A 66 4.21 10.85 -10.08
N GLY A 67 4.29 11.77 -9.13
CA GLY A 67 3.13 12.55 -8.67
C GLY A 67 2.14 11.80 -7.77
N LEU A 68 2.38 10.53 -7.44
CA LEU A 68 1.58 9.83 -6.43
C LEU A 68 1.75 10.51 -5.08
N ARG A 69 0.62 10.87 -4.45
CA ARG A 69 0.59 11.50 -3.13
C ARG A 69 0.19 10.49 -2.07
N TYR A 70 1.18 10.07 -1.28
CA TYR A 70 0.97 9.21 -0.13
C TYR A 70 0.65 10.05 1.12
N SER A 71 -0.54 9.86 1.69
CA SER A 71 -1.04 10.63 2.83
C SER A 71 -1.18 9.75 4.06
N GLN A 72 -0.61 10.18 5.19
CA GLN A 72 -0.81 9.57 6.50
C GLN A 72 -2.04 10.24 7.14
N ALA A 73 -3.25 9.75 6.86
CA ALA A 73 -4.49 10.36 7.33
C ALA A 73 -4.65 10.24 8.86
N THR A 74 -4.16 9.14 9.44
CA THR A 74 -3.91 8.98 10.88
C THR A 74 -2.60 8.21 11.08
N PRO A 75 -2.07 8.06 12.31
CA PRO A 75 -0.87 7.26 12.57
C PRO A 75 -0.98 5.78 12.17
N GLN A 76 -2.19 5.26 11.95
CA GLN A 76 -2.45 3.86 11.58
C GLN A 76 -3.20 3.73 10.25
N PHE A 77 -3.60 4.84 9.62
CA PHE A 77 -4.36 4.80 8.39
C PHE A 77 -3.72 5.69 7.34
N HIS A 78 -3.16 5.07 6.31
CA HIS A 78 -2.52 5.76 5.20
C HIS A 78 -3.31 5.55 3.91
N GLN A 79 -3.32 6.53 3.03
CA GLN A 79 -4.09 6.48 1.79
C GLN A 79 -3.39 7.20 0.63
N TRP A 80 -3.69 6.78 -0.59
CA TRP A 80 -3.25 7.46 -1.80
C TRP A 80 -4.25 7.23 -2.93
N ARG A 81 -4.18 8.06 -3.97
CA ARG A 81 -4.97 7.90 -5.19
C ARG A 81 -4.08 7.38 -6.31
N GLU A 82 -4.59 6.37 -7.01
CA GLU A 82 -4.02 5.82 -8.23
C GLU A 82 -5.12 5.80 -9.30
N ALA A 83 -5.02 6.70 -10.28
CA ALA A 83 -6.09 6.94 -11.26
C ALA A 83 -7.44 7.18 -10.56
N ARG A 84 -8.43 6.30 -10.79
CA ARG A 84 -9.77 6.37 -10.16
C ARG A 84 -9.88 5.62 -8.84
N ARG A 85 -8.86 4.86 -8.45
CA ARG A 85 -8.87 4.09 -7.19
C ARG A 85 -8.27 4.92 -6.07
N VAL A 86 -8.92 4.91 -4.93
CA VAL A 86 -8.34 5.42 -3.67
C VAL A 86 -8.03 4.20 -2.81
N TRP A 87 -6.75 4.02 -2.54
CA TRP A 87 -6.21 2.93 -1.75
C TRP A 87 -6.06 3.37 -0.29
N GLY A 88 -6.29 2.44 0.64
CA GLY A 88 -6.09 2.62 2.06
C GLY A 88 -5.29 1.45 2.65
N LEU A 89 -4.43 1.74 3.62
CA LEU A 89 -3.76 0.75 4.44
C LEU A 89 -4.10 1.04 5.90
N SER A 90 -4.75 0.07 6.56
CA SER A 90 -5.03 0.11 7.99
C SER A 90 -4.06 -0.79 8.73
N PHE A 91 -3.15 -0.20 9.50
CA PHE A 91 -2.10 -0.89 10.25
C PHE A 91 -2.58 -1.28 11.65
N GLY A 92 -2.00 -2.35 12.21
CA GLY A 92 -2.32 -2.80 13.56
C GLY A 92 -1.87 -1.81 14.63
N ALA A 93 -0.73 -1.14 14.43
CA ALA A 93 -0.19 -0.15 15.35
C ALA A 93 0.64 0.96 14.65
N PRO A 94 0.78 2.15 15.26
CA PRO A 94 1.58 3.24 14.68
C PRO A 94 3.05 2.88 14.42
N HIS A 95 3.65 2.05 15.28
CA HIS A 95 5.04 1.63 15.14
C HIS A 95 5.26 0.68 13.94
N GLU A 96 4.22 0.01 13.44
CA GLU A 96 4.27 -0.76 12.19
C GLU A 96 4.11 0.16 10.96
N ALA A 97 3.32 1.23 11.10
CA ALA A 97 2.98 2.15 10.02
C ALA A 97 4.11 3.13 9.68
N ALA A 98 4.75 3.72 10.69
CA ALA A 98 5.71 4.80 10.51
C ALA A 98 6.97 4.41 9.69
N PRO A 99 7.64 3.27 9.95
CA PRO A 99 8.79 2.85 9.14
C PRO A 99 8.40 2.56 7.69
N PHE A 100 7.21 1.99 7.48
CA PHE A 100 6.69 1.69 6.15
C PHE A 100 6.40 2.99 5.37
N ALA A 101 5.76 3.98 5.99
CA ALA A 101 5.56 5.29 5.39
C ALA A 101 6.89 5.96 5.01
N ALA A 102 7.89 5.92 5.89
CA ALA A 102 9.21 6.49 5.60
C ALA A 102 9.88 5.80 4.39
N ALA A 103 9.71 4.50 4.22
CA ALA A 103 10.21 3.77 3.05
C ALA A 103 9.47 4.18 1.76
N VAL A 104 8.13 4.24 1.80
CA VAL A 104 7.31 4.65 0.64
C VAL A 104 7.63 6.09 0.21
N LEU A 105 7.74 7.02 1.15
CA LEU A 105 8.06 8.42 0.86
C LEU A 105 9.49 8.60 0.31
N ARG A 106 10.44 7.73 0.68
CA ARG A 106 11.77 7.71 0.05
C ARG A 106 11.70 7.19 -1.38
N ALA A 107 10.97 6.09 -1.60
CA ALA A 107 10.76 5.54 -2.94
C ALA A 107 10.12 6.55 -3.91
N LEU A 108 9.09 7.29 -3.45
CA LEU A 108 8.45 8.33 -4.25
C LEU A 108 9.40 9.48 -4.63
N ARG A 109 10.30 9.87 -3.73
CA ARG A 109 11.33 10.88 -4.02
C ARG A 109 12.35 10.42 -5.06
N VAL A 110 12.65 9.12 -5.11
CA VAL A 110 13.54 8.56 -6.13
C VAL A 110 12.82 8.44 -7.48
N GLY A 111 11.55 8.04 -7.48
CA GLY A 111 10.75 7.88 -8.70
C GLY A 111 10.21 9.19 -9.31
N ASP A 112 10.34 10.32 -8.62
CA ASP A 112 10.00 11.65 -9.17
C ASP A 112 11.18 12.32 -9.91
N ARG A 113 12.38 11.73 -9.82
CA ARG A 113 13.56 12.12 -10.59
C ARG A 113 13.55 11.47 -11.97
#